data_AF-A0A146KL18-F1
#
_entry.id   AF-A0A146KL18-F1
#
_cell.length_a   1.000
_cell.length_b   1.000
_cell.length_c   1.000
_cell.angle_alpha   90.00
_cell.angle_beta   90.00
_cell.angle_gamma   90.00
#
_symmetry.space_group_name_H-M   'P 1'
#
loop_
_entity.id
_entity.type
_entity.pdbx_description
1 polymer ?
#
loop_
_entity_poly.entity_id
_entity_poly.type
_entity_poly.pdbx_seq_one_letter_code
_entity_poly.pdbx_strand_id
1 'polypeptide(L)'
;FYRLTGGCKFGQNCTRAHNQPQLSNTLIFENILPAIKAASSTIQLSFQLNVFEDLCLKCSEYGKILKAVMAKNQNHLYGNFYVQFFDLEAARNCFQNLKNEYYCGNQIKIRFVEMNLLQRAICQDKQCNEN
;
A
#
# COMPACT_ATOMS: atom_id res chain seq x y z
N PHE A 1 -14.53 7.06 -3.06
CA PHE A 1 -13.45 6.80 -2.08
C PHE A 1 -12.73 5.51 -2.43
N TYR A 2 -13.31 4.32 -2.21
CA TYR A 2 -12.67 3.03 -2.51
C TYR A 2 -12.04 2.94 -3.91
N ARG A 3 -12.77 3.32 -4.97
CA ARG A 3 -12.25 3.31 -6.34
C ARG A 3 -10.98 4.15 -6.54
N LEU A 4 -10.79 5.21 -5.74
CA LEU A 4 -9.65 6.11 -5.85
C LEU A 4 -8.49 5.74 -4.92
N THR A 5 -8.77 5.07 -3.80
CA THR A 5 -7.78 4.83 -2.73
C THR A 5 -7.52 3.37 -2.46
N GLY A 6 -8.33 2.44 -2.97
CA GLY A 6 -8.28 1.01 -2.64
C GLY A 6 -8.73 0.66 -1.21
N GLY A 7 -9.00 1.65 -0.36
CA GLY A 7 -9.43 1.49 1.03
C GLY A 7 -10.86 1.98 1.29
N CYS A 8 -11.55 1.40 2.27
CA CYS A 8 -12.87 1.85 2.70
C CYS A 8 -13.01 1.79 4.22
N LYS A 9 -13.49 2.87 4.84
CA LYS A 9 -13.70 2.94 6.30
C LYS A 9 -14.71 1.94 6.83
N PHE A 10 -15.60 1.44 5.98
CA PHE A 10 -16.64 0.47 6.33
C PHE A 10 -16.24 -0.97 6.01
N GLY A 11 -15.11 -1.19 5.33
CA GLY A 11 -14.63 -2.53 4.96
C GLY A 11 -15.70 -3.36 4.24
N GLN A 12 -15.98 -4.56 4.74
CA GLN A 12 -16.99 -5.48 4.20
C GLN A 12 -18.43 -5.04 4.48
N ASN A 13 -18.65 -4.20 5.51
CA ASN A 13 -19.98 -3.70 5.87
C ASN A 13 -20.40 -2.49 5.01
N CYS A 14 -19.63 -2.16 3.96
CA CYS A 14 -19.96 -1.08 3.06
C CYS A 14 -21.18 -1.43 2.20
N THR A 15 -22.15 -0.53 2.13
CA THR A 15 -23.33 -0.69 1.26
C THR A 15 -23.05 -0.43 -0.22
N ARG A 16 -21.89 0.18 -0.54
CA ARG A 16 -21.48 0.48 -1.92
C ARG A 16 -20.57 -0.62 -2.45
N ALA A 17 -20.72 -0.95 -3.73
CA ALA A 17 -19.90 -1.96 -4.39
C ALA A 17 -18.40 -1.61 -4.37
N HIS A 18 -17.58 -2.60 -4.04
CA HIS A 18 -16.13 -2.56 -4.10
C HIS A 18 -15.65 -3.45 -5.24
N ASN A 19 -15.37 -2.86 -6.40
CA ASN A 19 -14.81 -3.61 -7.52
C ASN A 19 -13.31 -3.80 -7.28
N GLN A 20 -12.92 -5.04 -7.00
CA GLN A 20 -11.53 -5.45 -6.95
C GLN A 20 -11.16 -6.09 -8.28
N PRO A 21 -10.17 -5.57 -9.01
CA PRO A 21 -9.77 -6.15 -10.28
C PRO A 21 -9.06 -7.48 -10.04
N GLN A 22 -9.19 -8.41 -11.00
CA GLN A 22 -8.47 -9.69 -10.97
C GLN A 22 -6.99 -9.53 -11.32
N LEU A 23 -6.65 -8.47 -12.06
CA LEU A 23 -5.30 -8.13 -12.45
C LEU A 23 -5.18 -6.62 -12.66
N SER A 24 -4.11 -6.03 -12.16
CA SER A 24 -3.78 -4.61 -12.30
C SER A 24 -2.26 -4.44 -12.18
N ASN A 25 -1.72 -3.37 -12.73
CA ASN A 25 -0.30 -3.03 -12.52
C ASN A 25 -0.04 -2.41 -11.15
N THR A 26 -1.09 -2.15 -10.36
CA THR A 26 -0.99 -1.55 -9.03
C THR A 26 -1.47 -2.51 -7.96
N LEU A 27 -0.66 -2.66 -6.92
CA LEU A 27 -0.92 -3.48 -5.74
C LEU A 27 -1.04 -2.61 -4.50
N ILE A 28 -1.89 -3.07 -3.58
CA ILE A 28 -1.97 -2.57 -2.21
C ILE A 28 -1.56 -3.69 -1.24
N PHE A 29 -0.71 -3.34 -0.29
CA PHE A 29 -0.34 -4.13 0.88
C PHE A 29 -1.06 -3.48 2.06
N GLU A 30 -2.05 -4.18 2.61
CA GLU A 30 -2.96 -3.63 3.60
C GLU A 30 -2.38 -3.74 5.01
N ASN A 31 -2.34 -2.62 5.73
CA ASN A 31 -1.88 -2.54 7.11
C ASN A 31 -0.51 -3.20 7.35
N ILE A 32 0.42 -3.09 6.39
CA ILE A 32 1.76 -3.69 6.49
C ILE A 32 2.60 -2.99 7.57
N LEU A 33 2.38 -1.70 7.75
CA LEU A 33 3.00 -0.94 8.83
C LEU A 33 2.11 -1.05 10.09
N PRO A 34 2.62 -1.63 11.19
CA PRO A 34 1.89 -1.67 12.45
C PRO A 34 1.70 -0.26 13.03
N ALA A 35 0.57 -0.03 13.68
CA ALA A 35 0.31 1.21 14.41
C ALA A 35 1.14 1.23 15.71
N ILE A 36 2.39 1.68 15.62
CA ILE A 36 3.26 1.87 16.79
C ILE A 36 2.82 3.13 17.52
N LYS A 37 2.07 2.97 18.63
CA LYS A 37 1.52 4.08 19.43
C LYS A 37 2.44 4.56 20.56
N ALA A 38 3.48 3.79 20.91
CA ALA A 38 4.26 3.99 22.13
C ALA A 38 5.72 4.45 21.90
N ALA A 39 6.14 4.65 20.66
CA ALA A 39 7.51 5.07 20.34
C ALA A 39 7.60 6.59 20.17
N SER A 40 8.80 7.16 20.38
CA SER A 40 9.07 8.56 20.04
C SER A 40 8.92 8.80 18.54
N SER A 41 8.58 10.03 18.15
CA SER A 41 8.30 10.42 16.77
C SER A 41 9.46 10.06 15.82
N THR A 42 10.70 10.22 16.28
CA THR A 42 11.92 9.91 15.51
C THR A 42 12.07 8.42 15.24
N ILE A 43 11.80 7.57 16.24
CA ILE A 43 11.87 6.10 16.11
C ILE A 43 10.77 5.60 15.19
N GLN A 44 9.57 6.19 15.28
CA GLN A 44 8.48 5.84 14.39
C GLN A 44 8.80 6.19 12.94
N LEU A 45 9.40 7.35 12.69
CA LEU A 45 9.81 7.77 11.36
C LEU A 45 10.91 6.87 10.78
N SER A 46 11.95 6.55 11.56
CA SER A 46 13.02 5.67 11.09
C SER A 46 12.50 4.26 10.77
N PHE A 47 11.64 3.71 11.63
CA PHE A 47 11.01 2.42 11.37
C PHE A 47 10.15 2.45 10.08
N GLN A 48 9.38 3.52 9.87
CA GLN A 48 8.60 3.70 8.64
C GLN A 48 9.45 3.73 7.38
N LEU A 49 10.59 4.43 7.42
CA LEU A 49 11.51 4.49 6.29
C LEU A 49 12.12 3.13 6.00
N ASN A 50 12.56 2.40 7.02
CA ASN A 50 13.11 1.05 6.85
C ASN A 50 12.08 0.10 6.22
N VAL A 51 10.83 0.10 6.70
CA VAL A 51 9.76 -0.73 6.12
C VAL A 51 9.47 -0.33 4.66
N PHE A 52 9.48 0.96 4.35
CA PHE A 52 9.28 1.44 2.99
C PHE A 52 10.40 0.99 2.04
N GLU A 53 11.67 1.12 2.47
CA GLU A 53 12.83 0.69 1.69
C GLU A 53 12.85 -0.82 1.49
N ASP A 54 12.63 -1.61 2.54
CA ASP A 54 12.55 -3.06 2.48
C ASP A 54 11.48 -3.54 1.49
N LEU A 55 10.28 -2.96 1.54
CA LEU A 55 9.19 -3.32 0.63
C LEU A 55 9.49 -2.89 -0.80
N CYS A 56 10.10 -1.72 -1.01
CA CYS A 56 10.53 -1.28 -2.34
C CYS A 56 11.58 -2.23 -2.93
N LEU A 57 12.56 -2.64 -2.14
CA LEU A 57 13.59 -3.61 -2.53
C LEU A 57 12.96 -4.96 -2.87
N LYS A 58 12.08 -5.48 -2.00
CA LYS A 58 11.39 -6.76 -2.25
C LYS A 58 10.50 -6.69 -3.49
N CYS A 59 9.85 -5.57 -3.75
CA CYS A 59 9.03 -5.39 -4.94
C CYS A 59 9.88 -5.26 -6.22
N SER A 60 11.07 -4.65 -6.15
CA SER A 60 11.90 -4.41 -7.33
C SER A 60 12.48 -5.70 -7.94
N GLU A 61 12.56 -6.78 -7.16
CA GLU A 61 12.92 -8.12 -7.63
C GLU A 61 11.95 -8.66 -8.70
N TYR A 62 10.68 -8.22 -8.69
CA TYR A 62 9.67 -8.69 -9.64
C TYR A 62 9.60 -7.83 -10.90
N GLY A 63 10.13 -6.61 -10.88
CA GLY A 63 10.14 -5.72 -12.03
C GLY A 63 10.24 -4.23 -11.68
N LYS A 64 10.25 -3.39 -12.71
CA LYS A 64 10.44 -1.95 -12.56
C LYS A 64 9.26 -1.30 -11.85
N ILE A 65 9.54 -0.67 -10.71
CA ILE A 65 8.58 0.15 -9.97
C ILE A 65 8.47 1.53 -10.63
N LEU A 66 7.25 1.93 -10.96
CA LEU A 66 6.94 3.29 -11.41
C LEU A 66 6.77 4.24 -10.23
N LYS A 67 6.05 3.79 -9.20
CA LYS A 67 5.77 4.59 -8.02
C LYS A 67 5.45 3.70 -6.83
N ALA A 68 5.97 4.06 -5.67
CA ALA A 68 5.60 3.46 -4.39
C ALA A 68 5.19 4.56 -3.41
N VAL A 69 4.19 4.27 -2.58
CA VAL A 69 3.64 5.22 -1.58
C VAL A 69 3.28 4.45 -0.32
N MET A 70 3.73 4.93 0.84
CA MET A 70 3.26 4.46 2.14
C MET A 70 2.27 5.47 2.73
N ALA A 71 1.08 5.00 3.07
CA ALA A 71 0.04 5.82 3.65
C ALA A 71 0.29 6.07 5.14
N LYS A 72 0.51 7.34 5.49
CA LYS A 72 0.69 7.82 6.87
C LYS A 72 -0.60 8.44 7.45
N ASN A 73 -1.75 8.23 6.82
CA ASN A 73 -3.02 8.83 7.23
C ASN A 73 -3.41 8.42 8.65
N GLN A 74 -3.98 9.32 9.46
CA GLN A 74 -4.54 8.98 10.77
C GLN A 74 -5.95 8.35 10.67
N ASN A 75 -6.17 7.46 9.70
CA ASN A 75 -7.47 6.83 9.45
C ASN A 75 -7.30 5.39 8.95
N HIS A 76 -8.37 4.79 8.42
CA HIS A 76 -8.41 3.44 7.86
C HIS A 76 -7.45 3.17 6.68
N LEU A 77 -6.70 4.16 6.19
CA LEU A 77 -5.62 3.98 5.21
C LEU A 77 -4.24 3.83 5.85
N TYR A 78 -4.10 4.07 7.16
CA TYR A 78 -2.80 4.01 7.85
C TYR A 78 -2.07 2.70 7.58
N GLY A 79 -0.81 2.80 7.20
CA GLY A 79 0.07 1.66 7.03
C GLY A 79 -0.23 0.81 5.80
N ASN A 80 -1.10 1.28 4.90
CA ASN A 80 -1.19 0.70 3.56
C ASN A 80 0.04 1.12 2.74
N PHE A 81 0.65 0.15 2.06
CA PHE A 81 1.70 0.41 1.09
C PHE A 81 1.16 0.14 -0.32
N TYR A 82 1.37 1.07 -1.23
CA TYR A 82 0.93 0.99 -2.61
C TYR A 82 2.16 0.94 -3.50
N VAL A 83 2.15 0.04 -4.46
CA VAL A 83 3.21 -0.07 -5.46
C VAL A 83 2.59 -0.21 -6.83
N GLN A 84 3.06 0.60 -7.78
CA GLN A 84 2.68 0.56 -9.18
C GLN A 84 3.89 0.10 -10.00
N PHE A 85 3.71 -0.98 -10.75
CA PHE A 85 4.70 -1.53 -11.66
C PHE A 85 4.54 -0.96 -13.07
N PHE A 86 5.65 -0.96 -13.81
CA PHE A 86 5.63 -0.64 -15.25
C PHE A 86 4.90 -1.74 -16.03
N ASP A 87 5.26 -3.00 -15.76
CA ASP A 87 4.71 -4.17 -16.44
C ASP A 87 3.60 -4.85 -15.63
N LEU A 88 2.58 -5.33 -16.33
CA LEU A 88 1.45 -6.04 -15.72
C LEU A 88 1.87 -7.40 -15.14
N GLU A 89 2.79 -8.10 -15.83
CA GLU A 89 3.27 -9.42 -15.40
C GLU A 89 4.14 -9.31 -14.14
N ALA A 90 4.90 -8.23 -13.98
CA ALA A 90 5.65 -7.95 -12.76
C ALA A 90 4.72 -7.86 -11.54
N ALA A 91 3.61 -7.12 -11.67
CA ALA A 91 2.60 -7.03 -10.63
C ALA A 91 1.94 -8.38 -10.35
N ARG A 92 1.68 -9.19 -11.38
CA ARG A 92 1.12 -10.55 -11.23
C ARG A 92 2.06 -11.46 -10.44
N ASN A 93 3.33 -11.48 -10.81
CA ASN A 93 4.36 -12.28 -10.15
C ASN A 93 4.57 -11.84 -8.71
N CYS A 94 4.66 -10.53 -8.47
CA CYS A 94 4.74 -9.96 -7.12
C CYS A 94 3.56 -10.41 -6.25
N PHE A 95 2.33 -10.32 -6.77
CA PHE A 95 1.13 -10.77 -6.06
C PHE A 95 1.17 -12.27 -5.73
N GLN A 96 1.49 -13.11 -6.71
CA GLN A 96 1.48 -14.56 -6.51
C GLN A 96 2.51 -15.03 -5.49
N ASN A 97 3.70 -14.45 -5.52
CA ASN A 97 4.78 -14.82 -4.61
C ASN A 97 4.55 -14.25 -3.21
N LEU A 98 4.02 -13.02 -3.07
CA LEU A 98 3.90 -12.38 -1.75
C LEU A 98 2.58 -12.65 -1.02
N LYS A 99 1.53 -13.15 -1.69
CA LYS A 99 0.21 -13.40 -1.07
C LYS A 99 0.24 -14.38 0.11
N ASN A 100 1.16 -15.33 0.09
CA ASN A 100 1.28 -16.36 1.14
C ASN A 100 2.50 -16.13 2.04
N GLU A 101 3.18 -15.00 1.87
CA GLU A 101 4.38 -14.66 2.63
C GLU A 101 4.02 -13.92 3.92
N TYR A 102 4.99 -13.91 4.84
CA TYR A 102 4.91 -13.20 6.10
C TYR A 102 5.92 -12.07 6.13
N TYR A 103 5.54 -10.97 6.77
CA TYR A 103 6.42 -9.84 7.05
C TYR A 103 6.29 -9.50 8.54
N CYS A 104 7.42 -9.51 9.25
CA CYS A 104 7.48 -9.30 10.71
C CYS A 104 6.45 -10.15 11.49
N GLY A 105 6.28 -11.43 11.10
CA GLY A 105 5.36 -12.37 11.76
C GLY A 105 3.88 -12.22 11.39
N ASN A 106 3.52 -11.27 10.53
CA ASN A 106 2.15 -11.09 10.05
C ASN A 106 2.04 -11.52 8.58
N GLN A 107 0.95 -12.20 8.21
CA GLN A 107 0.70 -12.54 6.81
C GLN A 107 0.49 -11.26 5.99
N ILE A 108 1.15 -11.19 4.83
CA ILE A 108 0.99 -10.07 3.91
C ILE A 108 -0.39 -10.10 3.28
N LYS A 109 -1.19 -9.07 3.53
CA LYS A 109 -2.50 -8.86 2.88
C LYS A 109 -2.31 -8.03 1.62
N ILE A 110 -2.10 -8.70 0.49
CA ILE A 110 -1.90 -8.05 -0.80
C ILE A 110 -3.13 -8.19 -1.70
N ARG A 111 -3.48 -7.12 -2.43
CA ARG A 111 -4.60 -7.11 -3.39
C ARG A 111 -4.29 -6.22 -4.60
N PHE A 112 -4.91 -6.52 -5.74
CA PHE A 112 -4.92 -5.60 -6.88
C PHE A 112 -5.90 -4.45 -6.66
N VAL A 113 -5.58 -3.28 -7.22
CA VAL A 113 -6.43 -2.08 -7.15
C VAL A 113 -6.58 -1.43 -8.52
N GLU A 114 -7.78 -0.94 -8.82
CA GLU A 114 -8.08 -0.18 -10.05
C GLU A 114 -7.57 1.26 -9.92
N MET A 115 -6.25 1.44 -9.86
CA MET A 115 -5.64 2.76 -9.86
C MET A 115 -4.73 2.91 -11.07
N ASN A 116 -5.25 3.55 -12.12
CA ASN A 116 -4.47 3.84 -13.32
C ASN A 116 -3.29 4.79 -13.02
N LEU A 117 -3.47 5.69 -12.04
CA LEU A 117 -2.46 6.67 -11.63
C LEU A 117 -2.46 6.79 -10.11
N LEU A 118 -1.46 6.20 -9.45
CA LEU A 118 -1.32 6.26 -8.00
C LEU A 118 -1.22 7.71 -7.48
N GLN A 119 -0.73 8.64 -8.31
CA GLN A 119 -0.69 10.08 -7.99
C GLN A 119 -2.07 10.69 -7.69
N ARG A 120 -3.15 10.17 -8.27
CA ARG A 120 -4.51 10.67 -8.00
C ARG A 120 -5.06 10.23 -6.65
N ALA A 121 -4.43 9.22 -6.02
CA ALA A 121 -4.79 8.73 -4.69
C ALA A 121 -4.11 9.52 -3.56
N ILE A 122 -3.07 10.30 -3.89
CA ILE A 122 -2.33 11.11 -2.92
C ILE A 122 -3.10 12.41 -2.66
N CYS A 123 -3.16 12.81 -1.39
CA CYS A 123 -3.74 14.10 -1.01
C CYS A 123 -2.99 15.25 -1.72
N GLN A 124 -3.72 16.13 -2.40
CA GLN A 124 -3.12 17.26 -3.13
C GLN A 124 -2.91 18.49 -2.24
N ASP A 125 -3.48 18.50 -1.03
CA ASP A 125 -3.33 19.59 -0.09
C ASP A 125 -1.90 19.64 0.44
N LYS A 126 -1.19 20.74 0.17
CA LYS A 126 0.22 20.92 0.55
C LYS A 126 0.47 20.74 2.05
N GLN A 127 -0.49 21.15 2.89
CA GLN A 127 -0.42 21.00 4.34
C GLN A 127 -0.39 19.54 4.82
N CYS A 128 -0.85 18.58 4.01
CA CYS A 128 -0.81 17.16 4.35
C CYS A 128 0.50 16.46 3.95
N ASN A 129 1.33 17.07 3.10
CA ASN A 129 2.57 16.47 2.61
C ASN A 129 3.81 16.86 3.45
N GLU A 130 3.64 17.77 4.43
CA GLU A 130 4.72 18.29 5.28
C GLU A 130 4.75 17.66 6.69
N ASN A 131 3.86 16.70 6.99
CA ASN A 131 3.74 16.05 8.30
C ASN A 131 4.12 14.56 8.28
#